data_AF-A0A9E1Y0T1-F1
#
_entry.id   AF-A0A9E1Y0T1-F1
#
_cell.length_a   1.000
_cell.length_b   1.000
_cell.length_c   1.000
_cell.angle_alpha   90.00
_cell.angle_beta   90.00
_cell.angle_gamma   90.00
#
_symmetry.space_group_name_H-M   'P 1'
#
loop_
_entity.id
_entity.type
_entity.pdbx_description
1 polymer ?
#
loop_
_entity_poly.entity_id
_entity_poly.type
_entity_poly.pdbx_seq_one_letter_code
_entity_poly.pdbx_strand_id
1 'polypeptide(L)'
;GQAMPETEMQAAHDASTDCDLFIAIGSSLTVYPAAGFPVLAKQQGADLIIINHQATDLDPIADLVIPHSIGAVLSAAAGLDQVNH
;
A
#
# COMPACT_ATOMS: atom_id res chain seq x y z
N GLY A 1 3.88 2.87 -21.44
CA GLY A 1 3.16 3.44 -20.30
C GLY A 1 2.68 4.81 -20.72
N GLN A 2 1.41 5.13 -20.45
CA GLN A 2 0.96 6.52 -20.51
C GLN A 2 1.50 7.23 -19.26
N ALA A 3 1.87 8.51 -19.38
CA ALA A 3 2.21 9.31 -18.21
C ALA A 3 1.00 9.34 -17.26
N MET A 4 1.24 9.16 -15.96
CA MET A 4 0.18 9.41 -14.98
C MET A 4 -0.23 10.89 -15.11
N PRO A 5 -1.53 11.19 -15.23
CA PRO A 5 -1.95 12.56 -15.40
C PRO A 5 -1.64 13.38 -14.12
N GLU A 6 -1.29 14.65 -14.32
CA GLU A 6 -0.69 15.50 -13.27
C GLU A 6 -1.62 15.69 -12.07
N THR A 7 -2.92 15.81 -12.31
CA THR A 7 -3.93 16.02 -11.26
C THR A 7 -3.99 14.82 -10.31
N GLU A 8 -3.98 13.61 -10.84
CA GLU A 8 -4.01 12.36 -10.09
C GLU A 8 -2.70 12.13 -9.34
N MET A 9 -1.58 12.54 -9.92
CA MET A 9 -0.28 12.56 -9.26
C MET A 9 -0.26 13.51 -8.06
N GLN A 10 -0.80 14.71 -8.22
CA GLN A 10 -0.86 15.68 -7.13
C GLN A 10 -1.79 15.19 -6.02
N ALA A 11 -2.97 14.66 -6.38
CA ALA A 11 -3.90 14.09 -5.40
C ALA A 11 -3.28 12.92 -4.61
N ALA A 12 -2.54 12.04 -5.29
CA ALA A 12 -1.83 10.95 -4.63
C ALA A 12 -0.71 11.44 -3.73
N HIS A 13 0.02 12.49 -4.14
CA HIS A 13 1.03 13.12 -3.32
C HIS A 13 0.43 13.69 -2.03
N ASP A 14 -0.60 14.53 -2.15
CA ASP A 14 -1.25 15.19 -1.00
C ASP A 14 -1.87 14.16 -0.05
N ALA A 15 -2.54 13.13 -0.58
CA ALA A 15 -3.07 12.04 0.22
C ALA A 15 -1.97 11.25 0.96
N SER A 16 -0.79 11.13 0.36
CA SER A 16 0.35 10.44 0.99
C SER A 16 1.03 11.29 2.05
N THR A 17 1.03 12.62 1.91
CA THR A 17 1.61 13.50 2.93
C THR A 17 0.70 13.67 4.15
N ASP A 18 -0.61 13.59 3.94
CA ASP A 18 -1.60 13.91 4.96
C ASP A 18 -2.12 12.67 5.71
N CYS A 19 -1.74 11.47 5.29
CA CYS A 19 -2.18 10.24 5.95
C CYS A 19 -1.40 9.94 7.23
N ASP A 20 -2.06 9.25 8.15
CA ASP A 20 -1.46 8.62 9.33
C ASP A 20 -1.17 7.13 9.10
N LEU A 21 -1.79 6.53 8.08
CA LEU A 21 -1.59 5.15 7.66
C LEU A 21 -1.59 5.05 6.12
N PHE A 22 -0.57 4.39 5.58
CA PHE A 22 -0.45 4.03 4.17
C PHE A 22 -0.47 2.51 4.00
N ILE A 23 -1.39 2.00 3.18
CA ILE A 23 -1.49 0.56 2.88
C ILE A 23 -1.13 0.29 1.42
N ALA A 24 -0.01 -0.38 1.19
CA ALA A 24 0.39 -0.88 -0.13
C ALA A 24 -0.16 -2.29 -0.35
N ILE A 25 -1.07 -2.46 -1.30
CA ILE A 25 -1.79 -3.71 -1.56
C ILE A 25 -1.45 -4.24 -2.95
N GLY A 26 -0.91 -5.46 -3.04
CA GLY A 26 -0.72 -6.18 -4.32
C GLY A 26 0.26 -5.55 -5.29
N SER A 27 1.14 -4.67 -4.82
CA SER A 27 2.12 -3.97 -5.64
C SER A 27 3.52 -4.50 -5.35
N SER A 28 4.32 -4.67 -6.41
CA SER A 28 5.77 -4.90 -6.27
C SER A 28 6.51 -3.66 -5.76
N LEU A 29 5.87 -2.49 -5.79
CA LEU A 29 6.44 -1.20 -5.37
C LEU A 29 7.71 -0.82 -6.17
N THR A 30 7.76 -1.20 -7.46
CA THR A 30 8.92 -0.95 -8.35
C THR A 30 8.66 0.08 -9.44
N VAL A 31 7.40 0.48 -9.68
CA VAL A 31 7.04 1.42 -10.76
C VAL A 31 6.98 2.84 -10.23
N TYR A 32 7.91 3.68 -10.70
CA TYR A 32 7.90 5.11 -10.42
C TYR A 32 6.95 5.86 -11.36
N PRO A 33 6.32 6.96 -10.88
CA PRO A 33 6.53 7.60 -9.58
C PRO A 33 5.77 6.98 -8.39
N ALA A 34 4.80 6.09 -8.63
CA ALA A 34 3.92 5.56 -7.59
C ALA A 34 4.63 4.83 -6.43
N ALA A 35 5.75 4.14 -6.73
CA ALA A 35 6.59 3.50 -5.72
C ALA A 35 7.20 4.48 -4.69
N GLY A 36 7.22 5.79 -4.98
CA GLY A 36 7.70 6.81 -4.06
C GLY A 36 6.69 7.20 -2.97
N PHE A 37 5.38 6.99 -3.18
CA PHE A 37 4.35 7.42 -2.24
C PHE A 37 4.39 6.74 -0.86
N PRO A 38 4.61 5.42 -0.74
CA PRO A 38 4.74 4.79 0.57
C PRO A 38 5.94 5.32 1.36
N VAL A 39 7.04 5.61 0.66
CA VAL A 39 8.24 6.20 1.27
C VAL A 39 7.96 7.62 1.75
N LEU A 40 7.26 8.42 0.93
CA LEU A 40 6.85 9.78 1.28
C LEU A 40 5.96 9.78 2.53
N ALA A 41 4.94 8.91 2.58
CA ALA A 41 4.06 8.78 3.74
C ALA A 41 4.85 8.41 5.00
N LYS A 42 5.76 7.44 4.90
CA LYS A 42 6.62 7.04 6.03
C LYS A 42 7.50 8.18 6.53
N GLN A 43 8.01 9.02 5.62
CA GLN A 43 8.80 10.21 5.97
C GLN A 43 7.99 11.29 6.68
N GLN A 44 6.68 11.39 6.41
CA GLN A 44 5.77 12.28 7.14
C GLN A 44 5.29 11.70 8.48
N GLY A 45 5.71 10.47 8.81
CA GLY A 45 5.40 9.82 10.08
C GLY A 45 4.19 8.90 10.04
N ALA A 46 3.64 8.60 8.85
CA ALA A 46 2.60 7.60 8.71
C ALA A 46 3.13 6.18 8.98
N ASP A 47 2.26 5.31 9.48
CA ASP A 47 2.50 3.88 9.49
C ASP A 47 2.40 3.32 8.06
N LEU A 48 3.28 2.39 7.70
CA LEU A 48 3.30 1.73 6.40
C LEU A 48 3.00 0.23 6.57
N ILE A 49 1.89 -0.21 5.97
CA ILE A 49 1.51 -1.62 5.89
C ILE A 49 1.66 -2.11 4.46
N ILE A 50 2.32 -3.25 4.27
CA ILE A 50 2.49 -3.91 2.97
C ILE A 50 1.76 -5.25 2.98
N ILE A 51 0.83 -5.43 2.05
CA ILE A 51 0.09 -6.68 1.83
C ILE A 51 0.44 -7.18 0.42
N ASN A 52 1.37 -8.13 0.35
CA ASN A 52 1.78 -8.72 -0.91
C ASN A 52 2.27 -10.16 -0.70
N HIS A 53 2.03 -11.05 -1.66
CA HIS A 53 2.53 -12.42 -1.60
C HIS A 53 4.05 -12.53 -1.77
N GLN A 54 4.65 -11.57 -2.47
CA GLN A 54 6.07 -11.52 -2.75
C GLN A 54 6.70 -10.41 -1.91
N ALA A 55 7.96 -10.62 -1.52
CA ALA A 55 8.74 -9.59 -0.84
C ALA A 55 8.85 -8.33 -1.72
N THR A 56 8.90 -7.17 -1.06
CA THR A 56 9.10 -5.87 -1.72
C THR A 56 10.35 -5.19 -1.20
N ASP A 57 10.92 -4.28 -2.00
CA ASP A 57 12.09 -3.49 -1.58
C ASP A 57 11.77 -2.56 -0.40
N LEU A 58 10.49 -2.31 -0.12
CA LEU A 58 10.03 -1.46 0.98
C LEU A 58 9.71 -2.25 2.26
N ASP A 59 9.80 -3.58 2.25
CA ASP A 59 9.58 -4.40 3.46
C ASP A 59 10.42 -3.95 4.67
N PRO A 60 11.69 -3.51 4.53
CA PRO A 60 12.51 -3.07 5.67
C PRO A 60 12.04 -1.77 6.34
N ILE A 61 11.22 -0.96 5.68
CA ILE A 61 10.71 0.32 6.22
C ILE A 61 9.24 0.23 6.65
N ALA A 62 8.57 -0.89 6.35
CA ALA A 62 7.19 -1.13 6.72
C ALA A 62 7.07 -1.47 8.20
N ASP A 63 6.01 -0.98 8.84
CA ASP A 63 5.67 -1.31 10.23
C ASP A 63 5.01 -2.69 10.33
N LEU A 64 4.35 -3.12 9.24
CA LEU A 64 3.77 -4.45 9.12
C LEU A 64 3.85 -4.96 7.68
N VAL A 65 4.34 -6.19 7.53
CA VAL A 65 4.34 -6.93 6.26
C VAL A 65 3.44 -8.16 6.41
N ILE A 66 2.46 -8.29 5.53
CA ILE A 66 1.53 -9.43 5.47
C ILE A 66 1.80 -10.22 4.19
N PRO A 67 2.59 -11.32 4.25
CA PRO A 67 2.97 -12.12 3.09
C PRO A 67 1.85 -13.07 2.65
N HIS A 68 0.69 -12.51 2.28
CA HIS A 68 -0.50 -13.31 2.00
C HIS A 68 -1.36 -12.75 0.86
N SER A 69 -2.39 -13.51 0.48
CA SER A 69 -3.29 -13.10 -0.58
C SER A 69 -4.13 -11.93 -0.13
N ILE A 70 -4.19 -10.90 -0.97
CA ILE A 70 -5.01 -9.72 -0.74
C ILE A 70 -6.46 -10.13 -0.47
N GLY A 71 -6.97 -11.07 -1.27
CA GLY A 71 -8.32 -11.60 -1.14
C GLY A 71 -8.56 -12.19 0.25
N ALA A 72 -7.69 -13.09 0.74
CA ALA A 72 -7.84 -13.67 2.07
C ALA A 72 -7.71 -12.63 3.19
N VAL A 73 -6.72 -11.73 3.09
CA VAL A 73 -6.48 -10.70 4.13
C VAL A 73 -7.67 -9.75 4.23
N LEU A 74 -8.18 -9.26 3.09
CA LEU A 74 -9.31 -8.34 3.06
C LEU A 74 -10.62 -9.05 3.40
N SER A 75 -10.83 -10.30 2.99
CA SER A 75 -12.01 -11.08 3.39
C SER A 75 -12.07 -11.29 4.90
N ALA A 76 -10.94 -11.65 5.52
CA ALA A 76 -10.84 -11.79 6.97
C ALA A 76 -11.09 -10.45 7.67
N ALA A 77 -10.46 -9.37 7.21
CA ALA A 77 -10.59 -8.03 7.80
C ALA A 77 -12.01 -7.46 7.66
N ALA A 78 -12.68 -7.69 6.53
CA ALA A 78 -14.04 -7.26 6.27
C ALA A 78 -15.12 -8.19 6.87
N GLY A 79 -14.72 -9.29 7.52
CA GLY A 79 -15.65 -10.28 8.09
C GLY A 79 -16.40 -11.11 7.05
N LEU A 80 -15.90 -11.18 5.82
CA LEU A 80 -16.51 -11.92 4.70
C LEU A 80 -16.21 -13.42 4.74
N ASP A 81 -15.27 -13.86 5.57
CA ASP A 81 -14.96 -15.29 5.79
C ASP A 81 -16.02 -16.05 6.62
N GLN A 82 -17.15 -15.42 6.98
CA GLN A 82 -18.22 -16.06 7.78
C GLN A 82 -19.34 -16.75 6.97
N VAL A 83 -19.12 -17.16 5.71
CA VAL A 83 -20.14 -17.89 4.94
C VAL A 83 -19.70 -19.33 4.64
N ASN A 84 -19.97 -20.22 5.60
CA ASN A 84 -20.65 -21.51 5.45
C ASN A 84 -20.28 -22.45 6.61
N HIS A 85 -21.12 -22.45 7.65
CA HIS A 85 -21.30 -23.61 8.52
C HIS A 85 -22.79 -23.96 8.58
#